data_AF-A0A660SH01-F1
#
_entry.id   AF-A0A660SH01-F1
#
_cell.length_a   1.000
_cell.length_b   1.000
_cell.length_c   1.000
_cell.angle_alpha   90.00
_cell.angle_beta   90.00
_cell.angle_gamma   90.00
#
_symmetry.space_group_name_H-M   'P 1'
#
loop_
_entity.id
_entity.type
_entity.pdbx_description
1 polymer ?
#
loop_
_entity_poly.entity_id
_entity_poly.type
_entity_poly.pdbx_seq_one_letter_code
_entity_poly.pdbx_strand_id
1 'polypeptide(L)'
;MDDSKRILIAFILVFLILIVYNQLFYKPPPRKKVVKKEVVEKVEVTEPEPEPVELPETTITYENETFVAVITSLGGGLKSLYLKRYQAELMPGVNFTSVIDTLDLSRHSFHLEQSGDTIICHHDLLKKIYIFDGLGFHLSLSGPGKGQRLRIDQGLAITEFKNRSDDLKRFACYMMTNRLQRLKVKKPKRYLINPVWIGLRNKYFFLVIEPT
;
A
#
# COMPACT_ATOMS: atom_id res chain seq x y z
N MET A 1 -13.51 61.65 -8.97
CA MET A 1 -13.69 60.18 -8.80
C MET A 1 -12.30 59.61 -8.60
N ASP A 2 -12.02 59.08 -7.40
CA ASP A 2 -10.68 58.68 -6.97
C ASP A 2 -10.11 57.57 -7.87
N ASP A 3 -8.82 57.65 -8.18
CA ASP A 3 -8.16 56.66 -9.06
C ASP A 3 -8.27 55.23 -8.54
N SER A 4 -8.33 55.05 -7.21
CA SER A 4 -8.59 53.76 -6.57
C SER A 4 -9.95 53.15 -6.97
N LYS A 5 -10.99 53.99 -7.15
CA LYS A 5 -12.32 53.52 -7.59
C LYS A 5 -12.30 53.11 -9.06
N ARG A 6 -11.53 53.82 -9.89
CA ARG A 6 -11.35 53.48 -11.31
C ARG A 6 -10.63 52.13 -11.49
N ILE A 7 -9.58 51.90 -10.70
CA ILE A 7 -8.83 50.63 -10.70
C ILE A 7 -9.71 49.48 -10.23
N LEU A 8 -10.49 49.67 -9.15
CA LEU A 8 -11.40 48.64 -8.64
C LEU A 8 -12.45 48.25 -9.67
N ILE A 9 -13.06 49.23 -10.35
CA ILE A 9 -14.05 48.98 -11.40
C ILE A 9 -13.42 48.21 -12.57
N ALA A 10 -12.21 48.59 -13.00
CA ALA A 10 -11.50 47.88 -14.07
C ALA A 10 -11.22 46.42 -13.70
N PHE A 11 -10.81 46.15 -12.46
CA PHE A 11 -10.53 44.80 -11.99
C PHE A 11 -11.78 43.91 -11.96
N ILE A 12 -12.90 44.45 -11.48
CA ILE A 12 -14.21 43.76 -11.49
C ILE A 12 -14.64 43.45 -12.93
N LEU A 13 -14.45 44.40 -13.85
CA LEU A 13 -14.83 44.23 -15.25
C LEU A 13 -14.04 43.08 -15.91
N VAL A 14 -12.73 43.00 -15.68
CA VAL A 14 -11.88 41.91 -16.18
C VAL A 14 -12.32 40.55 -15.63
N PHE A 15 -12.63 40.47 -14.34
CA PHE A 15 -13.14 39.24 -13.72
C PHE A 15 -14.47 38.80 -14.33
N LEU A 16 -15.38 39.73 -14.57
CA LEU A 16 -16.70 39.45 -15.13
C LEU A 16 -16.59 38.94 -16.58
N ILE A 17 -15.68 39.51 -17.38
CA ILE A 17 -15.36 39.04 -18.73
C ILE A 17 -14.81 37.60 -18.69
N LEU A 18 -13.91 37.28 -17.75
CA LEU A 18 -13.36 35.92 -17.62
C LEU A 18 -14.42 34.88 -17.24
N ILE A 19 -15.36 35.23 -16.37
CA ILE A 19 -16.46 34.33 -15.98
C ILE A 19 -17.35 34.04 -17.18
N VAL A 20 -17.77 35.07 -17.91
CA VAL A 20 -18.60 34.92 -19.12
C VAL A 20 -17.88 34.11 -20.19
N TYR A 21 -16.58 34.37 -20.40
CA TYR A 21 -15.77 33.60 -21.34
C TYR A 21 -15.70 32.12 -20.97
N ASN A 22 -15.47 31.81 -19.69
CA ASN A 22 -15.37 30.43 -19.22
C ASN A 22 -16.72 29.70 -19.34
N GLN A 23 -17.85 30.38 -19.13
CA GLN A 23 -19.18 29.77 -19.31
C GLN A 23 -19.54 29.53 -20.78
N LEU A 24 -19.17 30.44 -21.69
CA LEU A 24 -19.54 30.34 -23.11
C LEU A 24 -18.61 29.41 -23.91
N PHE A 25 -17.31 29.41 -23.61
CA PHE A 25 -16.30 28.78 -24.47
C PHE A 25 -15.63 27.55 -23.87
N TYR A 26 -15.72 27.32 -22.55
CA TYR A 26 -15.05 26.17 -21.93
C TYR A 26 -15.93 24.92 -21.98
N LYS A 27 -15.79 24.13 -23.05
CA LYS A 27 -16.36 22.78 -23.10
C LYS A 27 -15.35 21.81 -22.48
N PRO A 28 -15.69 21.09 -21.39
CA PRO A 28 -14.79 20.12 -20.80
C PRO A 28 -14.41 19.05 -21.85
N PRO A 29 -13.14 18.60 -21.90
CA PRO A 29 -12.72 17.62 -22.87
C PRO A 29 -13.57 16.34 -22.73
N PRO A 30 -14.05 15.77 -23.85
CA PRO A 30 -14.91 14.61 -23.80
C PRO A 30 -14.16 13.45 -23.12
N ARG A 31 -14.71 12.95 -22.01
CA ARG A 31 -14.24 11.70 -21.39
C ARG A 31 -14.37 10.60 -22.44
N LYS A 32 -13.24 10.04 -22.89
CA LYS A 32 -13.20 8.84 -23.74
C LYS A 32 -13.99 7.73 -23.05
N LYS A 33 -15.19 7.44 -23.54
CA LYS A 33 -15.91 6.21 -23.21
C LYS A 33 -15.11 5.06 -23.80
N VAL A 34 -14.61 4.18 -22.94
CA VAL A 34 -14.05 2.90 -23.37
C VAL A 34 -15.22 2.08 -23.92
N VAL A 35 -15.26 1.95 -25.24
CA VAL A 35 -16.19 1.07 -25.94
C VAL A 35 -15.79 -0.36 -25.64
N LYS A 36 -16.65 -1.08 -24.91
CA LYS A 36 -16.55 -2.53 -24.73
C LYS A 36 -16.83 -3.14 -26.10
N LYS A 37 -15.79 -3.63 -26.75
CA LYS A 37 -15.87 -4.34 -28.03
C LYS A 37 -16.39 -5.74 -27.71
N GLU A 38 -17.61 -6.06 -28.14
CA GLU A 38 -18.06 -7.44 -28.25
C GLU A 38 -17.17 -8.12 -29.28
N VAL A 39 -16.38 -9.08 -28.82
CA VAL A 39 -15.55 -9.94 -29.65
C VAL A 39 -16.40 -11.16 -29.95
N VAL A 40 -16.64 -11.35 -31.25
CA VAL A 40 -17.22 -12.56 -31.83
C VAL A 40 -16.39 -13.76 -31.41
N GLU A 41 -17.10 -14.70 -30.81
CA GLU A 41 -16.65 -15.98 -30.28
C GLU A 41 -15.96 -16.82 -31.37
N LYS A 42 -14.64 -16.90 -31.26
CA LYS A 42 -13.86 -18.01 -31.82
C LYS A 42 -13.62 -18.96 -30.65
N VAL A 43 -14.27 -20.11 -30.66
CA VAL A 43 -14.08 -21.18 -29.67
C VAL A 43 -12.67 -21.74 -29.85
N GLU A 44 -11.72 -21.11 -29.15
CA GLU A 44 -10.44 -21.68 -28.80
C GLU A 44 -10.66 -22.40 -27.48
N VAL A 45 -10.54 -23.73 -27.50
CA VAL A 45 -10.64 -24.58 -26.30
C VAL A 45 -9.55 -24.13 -25.34
N THR A 46 -9.93 -23.22 -24.46
CA THR A 46 -9.08 -22.73 -23.39
C THR A 46 -9.26 -23.73 -22.27
N GLU A 47 -8.18 -24.45 -21.97
CA GLU A 47 -8.05 -25.29 -20.79
C GLU A 47 -8.58 -24.50 -19.56
N PRO A 48 -9.51 -25.05 -18.78
CA PRO A 48 -10.09 -24.32 -17.66
C PRO A 48 -8.97 -23.94 -16.69
N GLU A 49 -8.72 -22.63 -16.57
CA GLU A 49 -7.81 -22.08 -15.58
C GLU A 49 -8.30 -22.57 -14.21
N PRO A 50 -7.49 -23.32 -13.44
CA PRO A 50 -7.93 -23.92 -12.19
C PRO A 50 -8.41 -22.82 -11.26
N GLU A 51 -9.65 -22.93 -10.79
CA GLU A 51 -10.21 -22.00 -9.81
C GLU A 51 -9.27 -21.93 -8.60
N PRO A 52 -8.93 -20.72 -8.12
CA PRO A 52 -8.00 -20.56 -7.01
C PRO A 52 -8.57 -21.24 -5.77
N VAL A 53 -7.89 -22.27 -5.28
CA VAL A 53 -8.22 -22.93 -4.03
C VAL A 53 -8.11 -21.90 -2.90
N GLU A 54 -9.24 -21.50 -2.32
CA GLU A 54 -9.28 -20.62 -1.17
C GLU A 54 -8.78 -21.39 0.07
N LEU A 55 -7.56 -21.09 0.49
CA LEU A 55 -7.00 -21.64 1.73
C LEU A 55 -7.70 -20.99 2.93
N PRO A 56 -8.03 -21.75 4.00
CA PRO A 56 -8.62 -21.17 5.21
C PRO A 56 -7.64 -20.19 5.86
N GLU A 57 -8.02 -18.91 5.90
CA GLU A 57 -7.25 -17.84 6.52
C GLU A 57 -7.64 -17.68 8.00
N THR A 58 -6.66 -17.69 8.90
CA THR A 58 -6.83 -17.32 10.31
C THR A 58 -6.01 -16.07 10.61
N THR A 59 -6.39 -15.33 11.66
CA THR A 59 -5.75 -14.06 12.00
C THR A 59 -5.55 -13.93 13.50
N ILE A 60 -4.46 -13.29 13.92
CA ILE A 60 -4.23 -12.83 15.30
C ILE A 60 -4.15 -11.31 15.30
N THR A 61 -4.82 -10.69 16.27
CA THR A 61 -4.80 -9.24 16.48
C THR A 61 -3.93 -8.92 17.70
N TYR A 62 -2.90 -8.11 17.50
CA TYR A 62 -2.15 -7.45 18.57
C TYR A 62 -2.68 -6.02 18.75
N GLU A 63 -2.88 -5.62 19.99
CA GLU A 63 -3.42 -4.31 20.34
C GLU A 63 -2.70 -3.73 21.56
N ASN A 64 -2.23 -2.49 21.44
CA ASN A 64 -1.67 -1.71 22.54
C ASN A 64 -2.30 -0.31 22.58
N GLU A 65 -1.75 0.62 23.36
CA GLU A 65 -2.29 1.98 23.48
C GLU A 65 -2.18 2.81 22.18
N THR A 66 -1.21 2.51 21.32
CA THR A 66 -0.86 3.34 20.17
C THR A 66 -1.45 2.82 18.85
N PHE A 67 -1.49 1.49 18.65
CA PHE A 67 -1.94 0.87 17.41
C PHE A 67 -2.62 -0.50 17.59
N VAL A 68 -3.21 -0.97 16.50
CA VAL A 68 -3.75 -2.32 16.32
C VAL A 68 -3.08 -2.93 15.10
N ALA A 69 -2.48 -4.12 15.24
CA ALA A 69 -1.86 -4.86 14.17
C ALA A 69 -2.56 -6.21 13.98
N VAL A 70 -2.87 -6.58 12.74
CA VAL A 70 -3.50 -7.87 12.42
C VAL A 70 -2.52 -8.69 11.59
N ILE A 71 -2.15 -9.87 12.09
CA ILE A 71 -1.29 -10.83 11.41
C ILE A 71 -2.15 -11.94 10.83
N THR A 72 -1.90 -12.33 9.58
CA THR A 72 -2.62 -13.39 8.87
C THR A 72 -1.80 -14.67 8.78
N SER A 73 -2.47 -15.83 8.85
CA SER A 73 -1.86 -17.13 8.58
C SER A 73 -1.42 -17.22 7.13
N LEU A 74 -2.11 -16.54 6.21
CA LEU A 74 -1.77 -16.56 4.80
C LEU A 74 -0.47 -15.78 4.56
N GLY A 75 0.60 -16.54 4.38
CA GLY A 75 1.96 -16.04 4.26
C GLY A 75 2.55 -15.45 5.52
N GLY A 76 1.93 -15.60 6.69
CA GLY A 76 2.45 -15.07 7.96
C GLY A 76 2.74 -13.57 7.89
N GLY A 77 1.89 -12.83 7.18
CA GLY A 77 2.09 -11.42 6.84
C GLY A 77 1.34 -10.47 7.79
N LEU A 78 1.81 -9.24 7.90
CA LEU A 78 1.05 -8.14 8.48
C LEU A 78 -0.09 -7.77 7.51
N LYS A 79 -1.35 -8.00 7.90
CA LYS A 79 -2.56 -7.73 7.10
C LYS A 79 -3.05 -6.29 7.26
N SER A 80 -3.02 -5.77 8.49
CA SER A 80 -3.37 -4.38 8.79
C SER A 80 -2.57 -3.79 9.94
N LEU A 81 -2.40 -2.48 9.91
CA LEU A 81 -1.76 -1.69 10.97
C LEU A 81 -2.51 -0.35 11.11
N TYR A 82 -3.26 -0.21 12.20
CA TYR A 82 -4.13 0.92 12.46
C TYR A 82 -3.62 1.76 13.63
N LEU A 83 -3.38 3.05 13.43
CA LEU A 83 -2.95 3.99 14.46
C LEU A 83 -4.17 4.61 15.15
N LYS A 84 -4.38 4.28 16.43
CA LYS A 84 -5.58 4.67 17.19
C LYS A 84 -5.75 6.18 17.30
N ARG A 85 -4.69 6.87 17.73
CA ARG A 85 -4.71 8.33 17.96
C ARG A 85 -5.03 9.12 16.70
N TYR A 86 -4.60 8.63 15.54
CA TYR A 86 -4.76 9.32 14.27
C TYR A 86 -5.95 8.82 13.46
N GLN A 87 -6.60 7.75 13.92
CA GLN A 87 -7.65 7.04 13.21
C GLN A 87 -7.25 6.68 11.77
N ALA A 88 -6.01 6.24 11.60
CA ALA A 88 -5.38 6.06 10.29
C ALA A 88 -4.88 4.63 10.10
N GLU A 89 -5.25 4.00 8.99
CA GLU A 89 -4.73 2.70 8.59
C GLU A 89 -3.48 2.88 7.72
N LEU A 90 -2.33 2.49 8.26
CA LEU A 90 -1.06 2.55 7.54
C LEU A 90 -0.94 1.44 6.50
N MET A 91 -1.75 0.38 6.57
CA MET A 91 -1.54 -0.81 5.75
C MET A 91 -2.83 -1.56 5.45
N PRO A 92 -3.75 -1.03 4.63
CA PRO A 92 -4.97 -1.76 4.30
C PRO A 92 -4.68 -2.92 3.35
N GLY A 93 -4.70 -4.16 3.84
CA GLY A 93 -4.70 -5.37 3.00
C GLY A 93 -3.38 -5.65 2.27
N VAL A 94 -2.27 -5.11 2.76
CA VAL A 94 -0.94 -5.35 2.18
C VAL A 94 -0.29 -6.51 2.91
N ASN A 95 -0.34 -7.72 2.35
CA ASN A 95 0.42 -8.83 2.90
C ASN A 95 1.92 -8.58 2.70
N PHE A 96 2.62 -8.21 3.76
CA PHE A 96 4.08 -8.27 3.78
C PHE A 96 4.51 -9.73 3.78
N THR A 97 4.86 -10.21 2.60
CA THR A 97 5.33 -11.57 2.43
C THR A 97 6.82 -11.51 2.14
N SER A 98 7.59 -12.05 3.06
CA SER A 98 8.96 -12.43 2.76
C SER A 98 8.93 -13.54 1.71
N VAL A 99 9.91 -13.55 0.83
CA VAL A 99 10.19 -14.61 -0.13
C VAL A 99 11.57 -15.14 0.26
N ILE A 100 11.68 -16.44 0.48
CA ILE A 100 12.98 -17.08 0.73
C ILE A 100 13.35 -17.84 -0.52
N ASP A 101 14.49 -17.48 -1.12
CA ASP A 101 14.92 -17.99 -2.43
C ASP A 101 13.81 -17.83 -3.49
N THR A 102 13.25 -18.92 -4.01
CA THR A 102 12.16 -18.92 -5.01
C THR A 102 10.79 -19.21 -4.41
N LEU A 103 10.70 -19.45 -3.09
CA LEU A 103 9.46 -19.85 -2.44
C LEU A 103 8.58 -18.64 -2.13
N ASP A 104 7.42 -18.58 -2.81
CA ASP A 104 6.41 -17.55 -2.60
C ASP A 104 5.60 -17.84 -1.33
N LEU A 105 5.98 -17.23 -0.21
CA LEU A 105 5.31 -17.48 1.07
C LEU A 105 3.86 -17.00 1.08
N SER A 106 3.45 -16.10 0.16
CA SER A 106 2.06 -15.61 0.11
C SER A 106 1.02 -16.71 -0.16
N ARG A 107 1.45 -17.89 -0.59
CA ARG A 107 0.59 -19.04 -0.92
C ARG A 107 0.58 -20.12 0.16
N HIS A 108 1.26 -19.88 1.27
CA HIS A 108 1.49 -20.86 2.32
C HIS A 108 0.73 -20.46 3.60
N SER A 109 0.15 -21.42 4.31
CA SER A 109 -0.59 -21.17 5.54
C SER A 109 0.27 -21.42 6.76
N PHE A 110 0.49 -20.38 7.56
CA PHE A 110 1.31 -20.43 8.77
C PHE A 110 0.44 -20.73 10.00
N HIS A 111 0.95 -21.58 10.89
CA HIS A 111 0.40 -21.67 12.25
C HIS A 111 0.76 -20.41 13.03
N LEU A 112 -0.21 -19.80 13.67
CA LEU A 112 -0.04 -18.54 14.42
C LEU A 112 -0.10 -18.80 15.92
N GLU A 113 0.88 -18.29 16.65
CA GLU A 113 0.94 -18.33 18.11
C GLU A 113 1.22 -16.93 18.65
N GLN A 114 0.63 -16.58 19.79
CA GLN A 114 0.87 -15.30 20.47
C GLN A 114 1.36 -15.55 21.90
N SER A 115 2.43 -14.85 22.28
CA SER A 115 2.99 -14.85 23.64
C SER A 115 3.37 -13.43 24.03
N GLY A 116 2.53 -12.78 24.85
CA GLY A 116 2.70 -11.38 25.23
C GLY A 116 2.74 -10.45 24.00
N ASP A 117 3.83 -9.70 23.87
CA ASP A 117 4.10 -8.77 22.76
C ASP A 117 4.74 -9.43 21.54
N THR A 118 4.72 -10.77 21.48
CA THR A 118 5.29 -11.53 20.36
C THR A 118 4.22 -12.34 19.64
N ILE A 119 4.16 -12.21 18.32
CA ILE A 119 3.41 -13.12 17.44
C ILE A 119 4.39 -13.94 16.62
N ILE A 120 4.23 -15.25 16.66
CA ILE A 120 5.07 -16.21 15.95
C ILE A 120 4.24 -16.89 14.86
N CYS A 121 4.78 -16.92 13.64
CA CYS A 121 4.18 -17.63 12.52
C CYS A 121 5.11 -18.78 12.10
N HIS A 122 4.62 -20.02 12.12
CA HIS A 122 5.37 -21.23 11.80
C HIS A 122 4.86 -21.90 10.51
N HIS A 123 5.77 -22.30 9.62
CA HIS A 123 5.46 -23.15 8.47
C HIS A 123 6.68 -24.02 8.12
N ASP A 124 6.61 -25.33 8.37
CA ASP A 124 7.73 -26.27 8.22
C ASP A 124 9.00 -25.77 8.94
N LEU A 125 10.06 -25.45 8.20
CA LEU A 125 11.33 -24.92 8.70
C LEU A 125 11.37 -23.39 8.71
N LEU A 126 10.27 -22.73 8.32
CA LEU A 126 10.14 -21.28 8.29
C LEU A 126 9.49 -20.78 9.58
N LYS A 127 10.07 -19.72 10.13
CA LYS A 127 9.55 -19.05 11.32
C LYS A 127 9.65 -17.54 11.12
N LYS A 128 8.51 -16.85 11.25
CA LYS A 128 8.41 -15.38 11.34
C LYS A 128 8.10 -15.00 12.76
N ILE A 129 8.73 -13.95 13.26
CA ILE A 129 8.53 -13.45 14.61
C ILE A 129 8.28 -11.95 14.51
N TYR A 130 7.13 -11.52 14.98
CA TYR A 130 6.77 -10.11 15.16
C TYR A 130 6.92 -9.77 16.64
N ILE A 131 7.80 -8.84 16.98
CA ILE A 131 8.03 -8.37 18.35
C ILE A 131 7.56 -6.92 18.41
N PHE A 132 6.49 -6.64 19.15
CA PHE A 132 5.90 -5.31 19.25
C PHE A 132 6.52 -4.52 20.41
N ASP A 133 6.87 -3.25 20.18
CA ASP A 133 7.68 -2.43 21.11
C ASP A 133 7.09 -1.04 21.39
N GLY A 134 5.77 -0.98 21.63
CA GLY A 134 5.05 0.25 22.02
C GLY A 134 4.86 1.28 20.90
N LEU A 135 5.86 1.52 20.05
CA LEU A 135 5.79 2.43 18.91
C LEU A 135 5.76 1.72 17.55
N GLY A 136 6.19 0.46 17.49
CA GLY A 136 6.15 -0.31 16.26
C GLY A 136 6.33 -1.81 16.49
N PHE A 137 7.05 -2.44 15.58
CA PHE A 137 7.39 -3.85 15.67
C PHE A 137 8.69 -4.17 14.93
N HIS A 138 9.37 -5.20 15.39
CA HIS A 138 10.48 -5.85 14.69
C HIS A 138 9.98 -7.14 14.04
N LEU A 139 10.42 -7.38 12.79
CA LEU A 139 10.15 -8.61 12.07
C LEU A 139 11.46 -9.39 11.89
N SER A 140 11.52 -10.57 12.48
CA SER A 140 12.60 -11.53 12.26
C SER A 140 12.08 -12.72 11.45
N LEU A 141 12.87 -13.18 10.48
CA LEU A 141 12.55 -14.34 9.66
C LEU A 141 13.73 -15.32 9.68
N SER A 142 13.46 -16.55 10.11
CA SER A 142 14.44 -17.64 10.09
C SER A 142 13.93 -18.79 9.22
N GLY A 143 14.83 -19.41 8.47
CA GLY A 143 14.53 -20.61 7.68
C GLY A 143 15.69 -21.03 6.76
N PRO A 144 15.59 -22.21 6.12
CA PRO A 144 16.56 -22.67 5.14
C PRO A 144 16.52 -21.79 3.89
N GLY A 145 17.64 -21.12 3.58
CA GLY A 145 17.80 -20.32 2.36
C GLY A 145 18.92 -19.30 2.48
N LYS A 146 19.45 -18.83 1.34
CA LYS A 146 20.52 -17.82 1.30
C LYS A 146 19.93 -16.47 0.90
N GLY A 147 19.21 -15.87 1.84
CA GLY A 147 18.74 -14.48 1.75
C GLY A 147 17.23 -14.33 1.86
N GLN A 148 16.83 -13.23 2.48
CA GLN A 148 15.44 -12.82 2.60
C GLN A 148 15.12 -11.80 1.49
N ARG A 149 14.03 -12.02 0.76
CA ARG A 149 13.51 -11.08 -0.24
C ARG A 149 12.19 -10.53 0.28
N LEU A 150 11.92 -9.25 0.12
CA LEU A 150 10.63 -8.67 0.50
C LEU A 150 9.74 -8.53 -0.73
N ARG A 151 8.52 -9.07 -0.65
CA ARG A 151 7.47 -8.85 -1.64
C ARG A 151 6.45 -7.84 -1.11
N ILE A 152 6.16 -6.83 -1.93
CA ILE A 152 5.14 -5.81 -1.65
C ILE A 152 4.05 -5.97 -2.71
N ASP A 153 3.00 -6.70 -2.33
CA ASP A 153 1.92 -7.07 -3.25
C ASP A 153 0.88 -6.00 -3.48
N GLN A 154 0.70 -5.09 -2.52
CA GLN A 154 -0.26 -4.01 -2.65
C GLN A 154 0.36 -2.69 -2.23
N GLY A 155 -0.03 -1.66 -2.99
CA GLY A 155 0.47 -0.32 -2.84
C GLY A 155 -0.49 0.54 -2.02
N LEU A 156 0.13 1.40 -1.22
CA LEU A 156 -0.39 2.65 -0.66
C LEU A 156 -1.37 2.52 0.49
N ALA A 157 -0.81 2.71 1.69
CA ALA A 157 -1.48 3.29 2.84
C ALA A 157 -2.23 4.56 2.43
N ILE A 158 -3.55 4.50 2.27
CA ILE A 158 -4.35 5.71 2.12
C ILE A 158 -4.81 6.09 3.51
N THR A 159 -4.20 7.13 4.04
CA THR A 159 -4.50 7.64 5.40
C THR A 159 -5.52 8.77 5.38
N GLU A 160 -5.78 9.38 4.22
CA GLU A 160 -6.85 10.37 4.03
C GLU A 160 -7.97 9.81 3.13
N PHE A 161 -9.13 9.46 3.71
CA PHE A 161 -10.31 9.06 2.94
C PHE A 161 -10.90 10.23 2.11
N LYS A 162 -10.95 11.43 2.71
CA LYS A 162 -11.53 12.62 2.08
C LYS A 162 -10.66 13.18 0.94
N ASN A 163 -9.34 12.99 0.99
CA ASN A 163 -8.41 13.54 0.01
C ASN A 163 -7.37 12.50 -0.46
N ARG A 164 -7.87 11.32 -0.81
CA ARG A 164 -7.09 10.19 -1.33
C ARG A 164 -6.12 10.59 -2.44
N SER A 165 -6.50 11.53 -3.32
CA SER A 165 -5.65 11.97 -4.43
C SER A 165 -4.38 12.70 -3.96
N ASP A 166 -4.46 13.57 -2.95
CA ASP A 166 -3.27 14.26 -2.40
C ASP A 166 -2.36 13.26 -1.67
N ASP A 167 -2.93 12.33 -0.91
CA ASP A 167 -2.14 11.32 -0.19
C ASP A 167 -1.38 10.39 -1.16
N LEU A 168 -2.04 9.92 -2.22
CA LEU A 168 -1.40 9.13 -3.27
C LEU A 168 -0.28 9.89 -4.00
N LYS A 169 -0.41 11.22 -4.18
CA LYS A 169 0.66 12.05 -4.79
C LYS A 169 1.89 12.17 -3.89
N ARG A 170 1.70 12.14 -2.58
CA ARG A 170 2.77 12.28 -1.58
C ARG A 170 3.38 10.95 -1.18
N PHE A 171 2.76 9.84 -1.57
CA PHE A 171 3.32 8.53 -1.30
C PHE A 171 4.67 8.31 -1.98
N ALA A 172 5.57 7.71 -1.23
CA ALA A 172 6.84 7.23 -1.72
C ALA A 172 7.24 5.97 -0.98
N CYS A 173 7.70 4.97 -1.73
CA CYS A 173 8.41 3.84 -1.16
C CYS A 173 9.91 4.12 -1.29
N TYR A 174 10.62 3.98 -0.19
CA TYR A 174 12.06 4.11 -0.07
C TYR A 174 12.63 2.75 0.27
N MET A 175 13.87 2.55 -0.13
CA MET A 175 14.57 1.31 0.05
C MET A 175 16.04 1.63 0.26
N MET A 176 16.58 1.11 1.33
CA MET A 176 18.01 1.21 1.62
C MET A 176 18.66 -0.13 1.33
N THR A 177 19.63 -0.13 0.44
CA THR A 177 20.59 -1.25 0.29
C THR A 177 21.95 -0.73 0.72
N ASN A 178 22.88 -0.52 -0.22
CA ASN A 178 24.09 0.28 -0.03
C ASN A 178 23.84 1.79 -0.23
N ARG A 179 22.72 2.15 -0.85
CA ARG A 179 22.29 3.53 -1.09
C ARG A 179 20.79 3.65 -0.98
N LEU A 180 20.32 4.84 -0.60
CA LEU A 180 18.90 5.15 -0.55
C LEU A 180 18.33 5.26 -1.98
N GLN A 181 17.28 4.50 -2.26
CA GLN A 181 16.57 4.51 -3.54
C GLN A 181 15.08 4.78 -3.33
N ARG A 182 14.50 5.62 -4.19
CA ARG A 182 13.05 5.83 -4.25
C ARG A 182 12.44 4.89 -5.28
N LEU A 183 11.54 4.01 -4.85
CA LEU A 183 10.84 3.05 -5.68
C LEU A 183 9.55 3.65 -6.28
N LYS A 184 9.35 3.48 -7.59
CA LYS A 184 8.12 3.87 -8.28
C LYS A 184 7.09 2.73 -8.17
N VAL A 185 6.26 2.75 -7.13
CA VAL A 185 5.19 1.76 -6.88
C VAL A 185 3.93 2.12 -7.68
N LYS A 186 3.98 1.99 -9.01
CA LYS A 186 2.80 2.20 -9.87
C LYS A 186 1.93 0.94 -10.00
N LYS A 187 2.51 -0.24 -9.78
CA LYS A 187 1.90 -1.57 -9.86
C LYS A 187 2.59 -2.49 -8.83
N PRO A 188 1.94 -3.58 -8.38
CA PRO A 188 2.61 -4.63 -7.63
C PRO A 188 3.89 -5.02 -8.36
N LYS A 189 5.03 -4.89 -7.69
CA LYS A 189 6.33 -5.20 -8.28
C LYS A 189 7.09 -6.05 -7.29
N ARG A 190 7.58 -7.20 -7.78
CA ARG A 190 8.49 -8.04 -7.03
C ARG A 190 9.86 -7.36 -7.06
N TYR A 191 10.35 -7.00 -5.88
CA TYR A 191 11.70 -6.51 -5.73
C TYR A 191 12.55 -7.67 -5.19
N LEU A 192 13.49 -8.11 -6.02
CA LEU A 192 14.35 -9.26 -5.72
C LEU A 192 15.70 -8.73 -5.21
N ILE A 193 15.74 -8.38 -3.94
CA ILE A 193 16.82 -7.59 -3.32
C ILE A 193 16.92 -7.93 -1.83
N ASN A 194 18.09 -7.69 -1.25
CA ASN A 194 18.35 -7.74 0.19
C ASN A 194 18.41 -6.30 0.73
N PRO A 195 17.28 -5.64 0.99
CA PRO A 195 17.28 -4.31 1.58
C PRO A 195 17.75 -4.38 3.04
N VAL A 196 18.49 -3.35 3.49
CA VAL A 196 18.70 -3.07 4.91
C VAL A 196 17.39 -2.67 5.55
N TRP A 197 16.60 -1.80 4.89
CA TRP A 197 15.24 -1.48 5.30
C TRP A 197 14.40 -0.99 4.11
N ILE A 198 13.09 -1.07 4.27
CA ILE A 198 12.09 -0.51 3.35
C ILE A 198 11.22 0.48 4.11
N GLY A 199 11.04 1.66 3.52
CA GLY A 199 10.29 2.77 4.12
C GLY A 199 9.06 3.12 3.28
N LEU A 200 7.87 3.07 3.85
CA LEU A 200 6.65 3.57 3.23
C LEU A 200 6.33 4.94 3.80
N ARG A 201 6.36 5.97 2.95
CA ARG A 201 6.02 7.34 3.32
C ARG A 201 4.72 7.75 2.67
N ASN A 202 3.88 8.47 3.40
CA ASN A 202 2.78 9.25 2.84
C ASN A 202 2.83 10.71 3.36
N LYS A 203 1.72 11.43 3.34
CA LYS A 203 1.69 12.84 3.74
C LYS A 203 2.12 13.08 5.19
N TYR A 204 1.74 12.21 6.12
CA TYR A 204 1.94 12.40 7.57
C TYR A 204 2.74 11.30 8.24
N PHE A 205 2.80 10.11 7.64
CA PHE A 205 3.34 8.92 8.26
C PHE A 205 4.53 8.38 7.48
N PHE A 206 5.43 7.74 8.23
CA PHE A 206 6.56 7.01 7.71
C PHE A 206 6.64 5.67 8.46
N LEU A 207 6.45 4.57 7.75
CA LEU A 207 6.61 3.21 8.26
C LEU A 207 7.94 2.66 7.77
N VAL A 208 8.80 2.22 8.68
CA VAL A 208 10.07 1.56 8.35
C VAL A 208 9.95 0.09 8.70
N ILE A 209 10.44 -0.76 7.80
CA ILE A 209 10.50 -2.20 7.98
C ILE A 209 11.94 -2.61 7.79
N GLU A 210 12.52 -3.07 8.88
CA GLU A 210 13.88 -3.57 8.95
C GLU A 210 13.81 -5.10 9.06
N PRO A 211 14.13 -5.85 7.99
CA PRO A 211 14.29 -7.29 8.10
C PRO A 211 15.53 -7.60 8.95
N THR A 212 15.33 -8.37 10.01
CA THR A 212 16.40 -8.89 10.88
C THR A 212 16.65 -10.37 10.64
#